data_AF-A0A349MWE4-F1
#
_entry.id   AF-A0A349MWE4-F1
#
_cell.length_a   1.000
_cell.length_b   1.000
_cell.length_c   1.000
_cell.angle_alpha   90.00
_cell.angle_beta   90.00
_cell.angle_gamma   90.00
#
_symmetry.space_group_name_H-M   'P 1'
#
loop_
_entity.id
_entity.type
_entity.pdbx_description
1 polymer ?
#
loop_
_entity_poly.entity_id
_entity_poly.type
_entity_poly.pdbx_seq_one_letter_code
_entity_poly.pdbx_strand_id
1 'polypeptide(L)'
;MPKTFAEKIKFDVAKHPIVRHQPASVTTLPDLPSTLTTPSDLILSFCQTTDEMASEIKTVTVKKSLTANGYLYLIYPKLKNKLGISGIHRDVLFPALNVDEDSGAVGQTGLKFSRMVSFDDNYTAVGLTWLATNPRRPDNPSGRVATYVDRLPELKQLLGQDPDALASFVTLTPGYQRSWARYVFSPKTTATQQMHLQQTIDLLKTGFASIELWHEGKKRAVEK
;
A
#
# COMPACT_ATOMS: atom_id res chain seq x y z
N MET A 1 18.75 19.00 -3.11
CA MET A 1 19.14 17.83 -2.29
C MET A 1 17.91 16.95 -2.07
N PRO A 2 18.03 15.61 -2.07
CA PRO A 2 16.91 14.73 -1.78
C PRO A 2 16.47 14.93 -0.32
N LYS A 3 15.16 14.85 -0.06
CA LYS A 3 14.62 14.98 1.31
C LYS A 3 15.18 13.88 2.23
N THR A 4 15.51 14.24 3.45
CA THR A 4 15.92 13.30 4.51
C THR A 4 14.73 12.46 4.98
N PHE A 5 15.00 11.39 5.74
CA PHE A 5 13.93 10.60 6.35
C PHE A 5 13.05 11.44 7.29
N ALA A 6 13.68 12.24 8.16
CA ALA A 6 12.99 13.11 9.11
C ALA A 6 12.00 14.07 8.41
N GLU A 7 12.42 14.67 7.29
CA GLU A 7 11.54 15.54 6.48
C GLU A 7 10.39 14.76 5.83
N LYS A 8 10.66 13.55 5.31
CA LYS A 8 9.61 12.71 4.67
C LYS A 8 8.52 12.31 5.66
N ILE A 9 8.88 12.13 6.93
CA ILE A 9 7.93 11.76 7.99
C ILE A 9 7.37 12.95 8.77
N LYS A 10 7.77 14.18 8.43
CA LYS A 10 7.42 15.40 9.16
C LYS A 10 7.74 15.27 10.66
N PHE A 11 8.97 14.84 10.94
CA PHE A 11 9.45 14.61 12.30
C PHE A 11 9.37 15.88 13.17
N ASP A 12 9.56 17.05 12.55
CA ASP A 12 9.52 18.38 13.14
C ASP A 12 8.19 18.74 13.81
N VAL A 13 7.08 18.11 13.40
CA VAL A 13 5.75 18.35 13.99
C VAL A 13 5.32 17.30 15.00
N ALA A 14 6.13 16.26 15.22
CA ALA A 14 5.84 15.21 16.19
C ALA A 14 6.06 15.73 17.62
N LYS A 15 5.05 15.57 18.47
CA LYS A 15 5.06 16.07 19.86
C LYS A 15 5.62 15.05 20.85
N HIS A 16 5.37 13.76 20.61
CA HIS A 16 5.79 12.68 21.50
C HIS A 16 6.49 11.56 20.71
N PRO A 17 7.54 11.87 19.93
CA PRO A 17 8.29 10.84 19.21
C PRO A 17 9.02 9.90 20.19
N ILE A 18 8.95 8.61 19.93
CA ILE A 18 9.76 7.60 20.62
C ILE A 18 10.54 6.75 19.62
N VAL A 19 11.67 6.23 20.07
CA VAL A 19 12.47 5.28 19.30
C VAL A 19 12.70 3.99 20.08
N ARG A 20 12.52 2.84 19.45
CA ARG A 20 12.75 1.52 20.04
C ARG A 20 13.77 0.76 19.22
N HIS A 21 14.59 0.00 19.94
CA HIS A 21 15.57 -0.92 19.36
C HIS A 21 16.57 -0.27 18.38
N GLN A 22 16.84 1.03 18.53
CA GLN A 22 17.77 1.74 17.65
C GLN A 22 19.15 1.08 17.67
N PRO A 23 19.68 0.67 16.51
CA PRO A 23 21.03 0.12 16.43
C PRO A 23 22.07 1.24 16.59
N ALA A 24 23.21 0.92 17.19
CA ALA A 24 24.31 1.87 17.38
C ALA A 24 24.86 2.47 16.07
N SER A 25 24.65 1.79 14.94
CA SER A 25 25.02 2.27 13.60
C SER A 25 24.19 3.45 13.11
N VAL A 26 23.02 3.70 13.69
CA VAL A 26 22.12 4.79 13.30
C VAL A 26 22.32 5.96 14.25
N THR A 27 22.93 7.03 13.75
CA THR A 27 23.21 8.27 14.49
C THR A 27 22.45 9.48 13.95
N THR A 28 21.64 9.28 12.91
CA THR A 28 20.91 10.36 12.20
C THR A 28 19.62 10.78 12.89
N LEU A 29 19.20 10.09 13.95
CA LEU A 29 18.04 10.44 14.75
C LEU A 29 18.48 11.23 15.99
N PRO A 30 17.67 12.21 16.44
CA PRO A 30 17.92 12.90 17.70
C PRO A 30 17.79 11.91 18.87
N ASP A 31 18.34 12.29 20.03
CA ASP A 31 18.15 11.52 21.25
C ASP A 31 16.67 11.55 21.65
N LEU A 32 16.04 10.38 21.69
CA LEU A 32 14.61 10.20 21.86
C LEU A 32 14.32 9.22 22.99
N PRO A 33 13.22 9.43 23.72
CA PRO A 33 12.80 8.48 24.74
C PRO A 33 12.50 7.11 24.12
N SER A 34 12.89 6.06 24.85
CA SER A 34 12.66 4.67 24.47
C SER A 34 11.42 4.05 25.12
N THR A 35 10.86 4.72 26.13
CA THR A 35 9.68 4.29 26.88
C THR A 35 8.53 5.27 26.69
N LEU A 36 7.30 4.74 26.81
CA LEU A 36 6.08 5.54 26.70
C LEU A 36 5.60 5.95 28.08
N THR A 37 5.32 7.24 28.25
CA THR A 37 4.56 7.78 29.39
C THR A 37 3.11 8.08 29.00
N THR A 38 2.88 8.42 27.73
CA THR A 38 1.57 8.67 27.11
C THR A 38 1.52 8.03 25.72
N PRO A 39 0.34 7.90 25.09
CA PRO A 39 0.25 7.50 23.69
C PRO A 39 1.05 8.46 22.79
N SER A 40 1.88 7.90 21.92
CA SER A 40 2.79 8.62 21.03
C SER A 40 2.13 8.95 19.69
N ASP A 41 2.50 10.06 19.08
CA ASP A 41 2.13 10.39 17.70
C ASP A 41 3.15 9.89 16.67
N LEU A 42 4.32 9.43 17.12
CA LEU A 42 5.35 8.87 16.26
C LEU A 42 6.17 7.82 17.00
N ILE A 43 6.02 6.55 16.61
CA ILE A 43 6.85 5.45 17.09
C ILE A 43 7.77 5.01 15.95
N LEU A 44 9.08 5.09 16.18
CA LEU A 44 10.10 4.51 15.30
C LEU A 44 10.59 3.22 15.96
N SER A 45 10.43 2.07 15.32
CA SER A 45 10.85 0.79 15.86
C SER A 45 11.73 0.06 14.85
N PHE A 46 12.97 -0.23 15.23
CA PHE A 46 13.90 -0.96 14.38
C PHE A 46 13.68 -2.47 14.56
N CYS A 47 13.47 -3.17 13.45
CA CYS A 47 13.19 -4.61 13.42
C CYS A 47 14.12 -5.29 12.41
N GLN A 48 14.77 -6.37 12.85
CA GLN A 48 15.66 -7.20 12.05
C GLN A 48 14.91 -8.35 11.38
N THR A 49 13.73 -8.72 11.89
CA THR A 49 12.90 -9.81 11.36
C THR A 49 11.44 -9.39 11.22
N THR A 50 10.68 -10.13 10.42
CA THR A 50 9.23 -9.95 10.28
C THR A 50 8.47 -10.33 11.55
N ASP A 51 9.02 -11.21 12.38
CA ASP A 51 8.40 -11.62 13.65
C ASP A 51 8.50 -10.50 14.71
N GLU A 52 9.63 -9.79 14.74
CA GLU A 52 9.79 -8.58 15.55
C GLU A 52 8.80 -7.50 15.12
N MET A 53 8.62 -7.30 13.81
CA MET A 53 7.62 -6.37 13.28
C MET A 53 6.20 -6.74 13.72
N ALA A 54 5.81 -8.01 13.60
CA ALA A 54 4.50 -8.49 14.04
C ALA A 54 4.31 -8.30 15.56
N SER A 55 5.37 -8.51 16.35
CA SER A 55 5.38 -8.30 17.80
C SER A 55 5.22 -6.82 18.18
N GLU A 56 5.87 -5.91 17.46
CA GLU A 56 5.73 -4.47 17.65
C GLU A 56 4.32 -3.99 17.32
N ILE A 57 3.74 -4.45 16.22
CA ILE A 57 2.35 -4.17 15.84
C ILE A 57 1.41 -4.63 16.95
N LYS A 58 1.55 -5.88 17.42
CA LYS A 58 0.74 -6.43 18.51
C LYS A 58 0.88 -5.58 19.78
N THR A 59 2.09 -5.18 20.13
CA THR A 59 2.36 -4.36 21.32
C THR A 59 1.67 -3.01 21.22
N VAL A 60 1.81 -2.32 20.10
CA VAL A 60 1.16 -1.02 19.86
C VAL A 60 -0.36 -1.13 19.90
N THR A 61 -0.92 -2.18 19.29
CA THR A 61 -2.37 -2.40 19.26
C THR A 61 -2.94 -2.71 20.64
N VAL A 62 -2.35 -3.67 21.36
CA VAL A 62 -2.86 -4.09 22.68
C VAL A 62 -2.74 -2.97 23.70
N LYS A 63 -1.61 -2.25 23.71
CA LYS A 63 -1.37 -1.15 24.66
C LYS A 63 -2.00 0.17 24.20
N LYS A 64 -2.59 0.22 23.01
CA LYS A 64 -3.09 1.45 22.35
C LYS A 64 -2.07 2.60 22.45
N SER A 65 -0.83 2.27 22.11
CA SER A 65 0.33 3.16 22.31
C SER A 65 0.43 4.31 21.32
N LEU A 66 -0.44 4.36 20.30
CA LEU A 66 -0.49 5.43 19.31
C LEU A 66 -1.69 6.35 19.55
N THR A 67 -1.49 7.65 19.39
CA THR A 67 -2.58 8.62 19.25
C THR A 67 -3.41 8.33 17.99
N ALA A 68 -4.62 8.90 17.89
CA ALA A 68 -5.55 8.63 16.80
C ALA A 68 -4.97 8.88 15.38
N ASN A 69 -4.08 9.87 15.24
CA ASN A 69 -3.41 10.21 13.98
C ASN A 69 -1.92 9.81 13.99
N GLY A 70 -1.50 8.98 14.95
CA GLY A 70 -0.12 8.61 15.15
C GLY A 70 0.39 7.62 14.10
N TYR A 71 1.70 7.62 13.89
CA TYR A 71 2.39 6.70 13.00
C TYR A 71 3.29 5.73 13.76
N LEU A 72 3.24 4.46 13.38
CA LEU A 72 4.29 3.49 13.67
C LEU A 72 5.12 3.30 12.41
N TYR A 73 6.42 3.53 12.48
CA TYR A 73 7.38 3.15 11.44
C TYR A 73 8.19 1.95 11.91
N LEU A 74 8.03 0.84 11.19
CA LEU A 74 8.86 -0.35 11.33
C LEU A 74 10.04 -0.22 10.38
N ILE A 75 11.24 0.02 10.94
CA ILE A 75 12.47 0.31 10.19
C ILE A 75 13.30 -0.97 10.12
N TYR A 76 13.73 -1.35 8.92
CA TYR A 76 14.40 -2.63 8.72
C TYR A 76 15.51 -2.56 7.67
N PRO A 77 16.51 -3.45 7.75
CA PRO A 77 17.64 -3.47 6.84
C PRO A 77 17.22 -3.89 5.44
N LYS A 78 17.66 -3.13 4.44
CA LYS A 78 17.53 -3.48 3.03
C LYS A 78 18.40 -4.70 2.72
N LEU A 79 18.03 -5.48 1.70
CA LEU A 79 18.86 -6.60 1.22
C LEU A 79 20.27 -6.18 0.79
N LYS A 80 20.41 -4.99 0.21
CA LYS A 80 21.69 -4.43 -0.26
C LYS A 80 22.31 -3.47 0.75
N ASN A 81 22.04 -3.65 2.04
CA ASN A 81 22.67 -2.82 3.08
C ASN A 81 24.19 -3.04 3.11
N LYS A 82 24.93 -2.04 3.58
CA LYS A 82 26.40 -2.05 3.67
C LYS A 82 26.89 -2.43 5.08
N LEU A 83 26.00 -2.94 5.94
CA LEU A 83 26.27 -3.19 7.36
C LEU A 83 26.68 -4.64 7.64
N GLY A 84 26.65 -5.52 6.63
CA GLY A 84 26.97 -6.94 6.79
C GLY A 84 25.91 -7.73 7.57
N ILE A 85 24.68 -7.20 7.68
CA ILE A 85 23.56 -7.86 8.35
C ILE A 85 22.53 -8.37 7.33
N SER A 86 21.77 -9.39 7.71
CA SER A 86 20.66 -9.89 6.89
C SER A 86 19.62 -8.78 6.66
N GLY A 87 19.22 -8.60 5.40
CA GLY A 87 18.13 -7.69 5.03
C GLY A 87 16.80 -8.41 4.87
N ILE A 88 15.71 -7.64 4.84
CA ILE A 88 14.36 -8.14 4.56
C ILE A 88 13.95 -7.72 3.14
N HIS A 89 13.44 -8.67 2.34
CA HIS A 89 12.88 -8.36 1.03
C HIS A 89 11.51 -7.68 1.20
N ARG A 90 11.23 -6.62 0.43
CA ARG A 90 9.96 -5.88 0.54
C ARG A 90 8.73 -6.77 0.34
N ASP A 91 8.77 -7.64 -0.67
CA ASP A 91 7.62 -8.46 -1.09
C ASP A 91 7.17 -9.48 -0.03
N VAL A 92 8.01 -9.78 0.97
CA VAL A 92 7.63 -10.70 2.05
C VAL A 92 6.83 -10.02 3.16
N LEU A 93 6.85 -8.69 3.23
CA LEU A 93 6.26 -7.94 4.34
C LEU A 93 4.74 -8.04 4.39
N PHE A 94 4.08 -7.94 3.25
CA PHE A 94 2.62 -7.93 3.21
C PHE A 94 2.06 -9.30 3.66
N PRO A 95 2.55 -10.43 3.12
CA PRO A 95 2.21 -11.75 3.66
C PRO A 95 2.58 -11.92 5.13
N ALA A 96 3.80 -11.56 5.53
CA ALA A 96 4.28 -11.82 6.90
C ALA A 96 3.55 -11.00 7.97
N LEU A 97 3.09 -9.79 7.64
CA LEU A 97 2.35 -8.92 8.56
C LEU A 97 0.82 -9.05 8.40
N ASN A 98 0.34 -9.98 7.57
CA ASN A 98 -1.08 -10.13 7.23
C ASN A 98 -1.70 -8.82 6.75
N VAL A 99 -1.00 -8.09 5.87
CA VAL A 99 -1.52 -6.89 5.23
C VAL A 99 -2.46 -7.31 4.12
N ASP A 100 -3.72 -6.90 4.24
CA ASP A 100 -4.71 -7.02 3.17
C ASP A 100 -4.30 -6.11 2.01
N GLU A 101 -4.11 -6.68 0.82
CA GLU A 101 -3.61 -5.95 -0.35
C GLU A 101 -4.55 -4.84 -0.82
N ASP A 102 -5.85 -4.99 -0.54
CA ASP A 102 -6.89 -4.10 -1.03
C ASP A 102 -7.13 -2.91 -0.10
N SER A 103 -7.29 -3.18 1.18
CA SER A 103 -7.59 -2.17 2.22
C SER A 103 -6.34 -1.63 2.89
N GLY A 104 -5.21 -2.33 2.76
CA GLY A 104 -4.01 -2.11 3.55
C GLY A 104 -4.18 -2.48 5.01
N ALA A 105 -5.31 -3.05 5.44
CA ALA A 105 -5.55 -3.40 6.84
C ALA A 105 -4.54 -4.46 7.29
N VAL A 106 -4.02 -4.32 8.51
CA VAL A 106 -3.03 -5.23 9.07
C VAL A 106 -3.75 -6.20 10.00
N GLY A 107 -4.05 -7.41 9.52
CA GLY A 107 -4.82 -8.41 10.26
C GLY A 107 -6.08 -7.82 10.92
N GLN A 108 -6.32 -8.20 12.17
CA GLN A 108 -7.41 -7.65 13.01
C GLN A 108 -6.90 -6.62 14.03
N THR A 109 -5.87 -5.85 13.66
CA THR A 109 -5.15 -4.97 14.61
C THR A 109 -5.74 -3.57 14.71
N GLY A 110 -6.63 -3.20 13.79
CA GLY A 110 -7.10 -1.82 13.64
C GLY A 110 -6.07 -0.88 13.02
N LEU A 111 -4.87 -1.34 12.64
CA LEU A 111 -3.88 -0.57 11.88
C LEU A 111 -4.03 -0.84 10.38
N LYS A 112 -3.54 0.11 9.56
CA LYS A 112 -3.36 -0.06 8.13
C LYS A 112 -1.99 0.39 7.66
N PHE A 113 -1.51 -0.27 6.62
CA PHE A 113 -0.42 0.20 5.79
C PHE A 113 -0.72 1.59 5.24
N SER A 114 0.27 2.48 5.37
CA SER A 114 0.20 3.83 4.82
C SER A 114 1.19 4.03 3.69
N ARG A 115 2.46 3.66 3.88
CA ARG A 115 3.52 3.91 2.89
C ARG A 115 4.83 3.19 3.21
N MET A 116 5.67 3.07 2.18
CA MET A 116 7.10 2.78 2.30
C MET A 116 7.89 4.08 2.29
N VAL A 117 8.93 4.20 3.13
CA VAL A 117 9.81 5.38 3.15
C VAL A 117 11.26 4.93 3.29
N SER A 118 12.13 5.32 2.37
CA SER A 118 13.58 5.06 2.54
C SER A 118 14.10 5.87 3.73
N PHE A 119 14.76 5.19 4.65
CA PHE A 119 15.39 5.80 5.83
C PHE A 119 16.75 6.38 5.44
N ASP A 120 17.66 5.53 4.99
CA ASP A 120 18.98 5.88 4.48
C ASP A 120 19.42 4.86 3.42
N ASP A 121 20.71 4.71 3.15
CA ASP A 121 21.27 3.70 2.24
C ASP A 121 21.04 2.25 2.72
N ASN A 122 20.97 2.03 4.03
CA ASN A 122 20.98 0.72 4.66
C ASN A 122 19.58 0.25 5.08
N TYR A 123 18.70 1.18 5.42
CA TYR A 123 17.40 0.92 6.01
C TYR A 123 16.27 1.50 5.19
N THR A 124 15.11 0.88 5.31
CA THR A 124 13.83 1.41 4.83
C THR A 124 12.78 1.22 5.92
N ALA A 125 11.68 1.96 5.83
CA ALA A 125 10.60 1.90 6.81
C ALA A 125 9.26 1.57 6.17
N VAL A 126 8.45 0.78 6.88
CA VAL A 126 7.01 0.61 6.64
C VAL A 126 6.25 1.48 7.62
N GLY A 127 5.46 2.42 7.11
CA GLY A 127 4.60 3.28 7.92
C GLY A 127 3.20 2.68 8.06
N LEU A 128 2.74 2.55 9.31
CA LEU A 128 1.41 2.11 9.71
C LEU A 128 0.71 3.21 10.51
N THR A 129 -0.61 3.29 10.38
CA THR A 129 -1.48 4.23 11.12
C THR A 129 -2.75 3.52 11.50
N TRP A 130 -3.49 4.02 12.50
CA TRP A 130 -4.85 3.52 12.76
C TRP A 130 -5.73 3.60 11.50
N LEU A 131 -6.53 2.56 11.28
CA LEU A 131 -7.74 2.64 10.49
C LEU A 131 -8.62 3.69 11.17
N ALA A 132 -8.83 4.82 10.51
CA ALA A 132 -9.68 5.85 11.04
C ALA A 132 -11.06 5.24 11.36
N THR A 133 -11.54 5.42 12.60
CA THR A 133 -12.91 5.02 13.01
C THR A 133 -13.99 5.68 12.17
N ASN A 134 -13.65 6.84 11.60
CA ASN A 134 -14.38 7.43 10.50
C ASN A 134 -13.53 7.20 9.24
N PRO A 135 -13.84 6.23 8.37
CA PRO A 135 -13.12 6.12 7.12
C PRO A 135 -13.10 7.52 6.50
N ARG A 136 -11.92 8.00 6.06
CA ARG A 136 -11.89 9.13 5.13
C ARG A 136 -13.01 8.88 4.13
N ARG A 137 -13.88 9.87 3.89
CA ARG A 137 -14.90 9.80 2.83
C ARG A 137 -14.28 8.99 1.71
N PRO A 138 -14.88 7.87 1.27
CA PRO A 138 -14.22 6.96 0.33
C PRO A 138 -13.58 7.82 -0.74
N ASP A 139 -12.24 7.82 -0.76
CA ASP A 139 -11.42 8.60 -1.69
C ASP A 139 -11.69 8.01 -3.07
N ASN A 140 -12.81 8.43 -3.66
CA ASN A 140 -13.52 7.76 -4.74
C ASN A 140 -13.82 6.25 -4.50
N PRO A 141 -14.97 5.75 -4.98
CA PRO A 141 -15.21 4.32 -5.13
C PRO A 141 -14.12 3.59 -5.94
N SER A 142 -13.29 4.33 -6.68
CA SER A 142 -12.25 3.85 -7.60
C SER A 142 -11.13 3.01 -6.99
N GLY A 143 -10.96 3.03 -5.67
CA GLY A 143 -9.74 2.54 -5.02
C GLY A 143 -9.75 1.12 -4.46
N ARG A 144 -10.90 0.45 -4.34
CA ARG A 144 -10.98 -0.88 -3.71
C ARG A 144 -11.14 -1.98 -4.76
N VAL A 145 -10.16 -2.88 -4.84
CA VAL A 145 -10.15 -4.03 -5.78
C VAL A 145 -11.20 -5.09 -5.39
N ALA A 146 -11.52 -5.23 -4.09
CA ALA A 146 -12.64 -6.05 -3.62
C ALA A 146 -14.04 -5.54 -4.03
N THR A 147 -14.20 -4.26 -4.43
CA THR A 147 -15.53 -3.61 -4.53
C THR A 147 -16.20 -3.76 -5.91
N TYR A 148 -15.57 -4.47 -6.85
CA TYR A 148 -16.10 -4.63 -8.21
C TYR A 148 -16.40 -6.07 -8.61
N VAL A 149 -16.22 -7.05 -7.71
CA VAL A 149 -16.62 -8.44 -7.95
C VAL A 149 -18.12 -8.53 -8.26
N ASP A 150 -18.94 -7.83 -7.47
CA ASP A 150 -20.40 -7.81 -7.63
C ASP A 150 -20.84 -7.13 -8.93
N ARG A 151 -19.95 -6.35 -9.56
CA ARG A 151 -20.19 -5.67 -10.84
C ARG A 151 -19.73 -6.48 -12.04
N LEU A 152 -19.08 -7.64 -11.84
CA LEU A 152 -18.66 -8.52 -12.94
C LEU A 152 -19.83 -9.02 -13.81
N PRO A 153 -20.99 -9.41 -13.25
CA PRO A 153 -22.14 -9.80 -14.07
C PRO A 153 -22.62 -8.67 -14.99
N GLU A 154 -22.66 -7.44 -14.47
CA GLU A 154 -23.03 -6.26 -15.25
C GLU A 154 -22.03 -5.97 -16.37
N LEU A 155 -20.72 -6.02 -16.08
CA LEU A 155 -19.71 -5.85 -17.11
C LEU A 155 -19.82 -6.93 -18.20
N LYS A 156 -20.04 -8.19 -17.83
CA LYS A 156 -20.25 -9.28 -18.81
C LYS A 156 -21.45 -9.03 -19.71
N GLN A 157 -22.54 -8.50 -19.16
CA GLN A 157 -23.73 -8.15 -19.93
C GLN A 157 -23.45 -7.01 -20.91
N LEU A 158 -22.73 -5.96 -20.48
CA LEU A 158 -22.33 -4.84 -21.34
C LEU A 158 -21.40 -5.31 -22.47
N LEU A 159 -20.42 -6.16 -22.16
CA LEU A 159 -19.53 -6.77 -23.14
C LEU A 159 -20.25 -7.75 -24.08
N GLY A 160 -21.43 -8.27 -23.70
CA GLY A 160 -22.22 -9.17 -24.55
C GLY A 160 -22.70 -8.54 -25.86
N GLN A 161 -22.61 -7.22 -26.01
CA GLN A 161 -22.82 -6.52 -27.28
C GLN A 161 -21.65 -6.71 -28.26
N ASP A 162 -20.52 -7.23 -27.78
CA ASP A 162 -19.31 -7.47 -28.54
C ASP A 162 -18.72 -8.86 -28.22
N PRO A 163 -19.05 -9.88 -29.03
CA PRO A 163 -18.68 -11.27 -28.74
C PRO A 163 -17.17 -11.51 -28.60
N ASP A 164 -16.35 -10.79 -29.37
CA ASP A 164 -14.89 -10.94 -29.35
C ASP A 164 -14.30 -10.40 -28.05
N ALA A 165 -14.74 -9.22 -27.62
CA ALA A 165 -14.32 -8.65 -26.35
C ALA A 165 -14.78 -9.51 -25.17
N LEU A 166 -16.01 -10.03 -25.21
CA LEU A 166 -16.52 -10.94 -24.17
C LEU A 166 -15.69 -12.23 -24.11
N ALA A 167 -15.38 -12.83 -25.27
CA ALA A 167 -14.56 -14.04 -25.35
C ALA A 167 -13.18 -13.81 -24.73
N SER A 168 -12.50 -12.72 -25.08
CA SER A 168 -11.23 -12.35 -24.43
C SER A 168 -11.39 -12.17 -22.92
N PHE A 169 -12.41 -11.45 -22.48
CA PHE A 169 -12.65 -11.15 -21.07
C PHE A 169 -12.85 -12.41 -20.20
N VAL A 170 -13.62 -13.40 -20.67
CA VAL A 170 -13.91 -14.60 -19.87
C VAL A 170 -12.69 -15.51 -19.68
N THR A 171 -11.68 -15.41 -20.56
CA THR A 171 -10.42 -16.16 -20.42
C THR A 171 -9.44 -15.53 -19.41
N LEU A 172 -9.68 -14.28 -19.00
CA LEU A 172 -8.82 -13.59 -18.04
C LEU A 172 -8.92 -14.22 -16.65
N THR A 173 -7.81 -14.17 -15.89
CA THR A 173 -7.84 -14.56 -14.47
C THR A 173 -8.80 -13.66 -13.68
N PRO A 174 -9.36 -14.13 -12.55
CA PRO A 174 -10.30 -13.34 -11.76
C PRO A 174 -9.75 -11.96 -11.34
N GLY A 175 -8.44 -11.84 -11.13
CA GLY A 175 -7.78 -10.57 -10.83
C GLY A 175 -7.89 -9.55 -11.97
N TYR A 176 -7.63 -9.98 -13.20
CA TYR A 176 -7.73 -9.11 -14.38
C TYR A 176 -9.18 -8.74 -14.71
N GLN A 177 -10.12 -9.67 -14.53
CA GLN A 177 -11.55 -9.37 -14.66
C GLN A 177 -11.99 -8.27 -13.68
N ARG A 178 -11.53 -8.35 -12.41
CA ARG A 178 -11.78 -7.30 -11.41
C ARG A 178 -11.14 -5.97 -11.78
N SER A 179 -9.92 -5.98 -12.34
CA SER A 179 -9.25 -4.74 -12.76
C SER A 179 -10.05 -3.99 -13.84
N TRP A 180 -10.58 -4.71 -14.83
CA TRP A 180 -11.45 -4.12 -15.85
C TRP A 180 -12.77 -3.59 -15.27
N ALA A 181 -13.44 -4.35 -14.40
CA ALA A 181 -14.65 -3.86 -13.73
C ALA A 181 -14.39 -2.60 -12.92
N ARG A 182 -13.27 -2.54 -12.20
CA ARG A 182 -12.81 -1.32 -11.53
C ARG A 182 -12.62 -0.19 -12.53
N TYR A 183 -11.91 -0.40 -13.64
CA TYR A 183 -11.65 0.64 -14.62
C TYR A 183 -12.95 1.22 -15.21
N VAL A 184 -13.90 0.37 -15.59
CA VAL A 184 -15.18 0.81 -16.17
C VAL A 184 -16.08 1.52 -15.15
N PHE A 185 -16.23 0.99 -13.94
CA PHE A 185 -17.24 1.46 -12.97
C PHE A 185 -16.70 2.41 -11.88
N SER A 186 -15.39 2.65 -11.86
CA SER A 186 -14.75 3.63 -10.98
C SER A 186 -15.21 5.08 -11.19
N PRO A 187 -15.32 5.58 -12.45
CA PRO A 187 -15.79 6.94 -12.70
C PRO A 187 -17.22 7.15 -12.21
N LYS A 188 -17.52 8.36 -11.72
CA LYS A 188 -18.85 8.72 -11.20
C LYS A 188 -19.86 9.10 -12.29
N THR A 189 -19.37 9.50 -13.46
CA THR A 189 -20.17 10.00 -14.57
C THR A 189 -20.41 8.90 -15.59
N THR A 190 -21.67 8.75 -16.02
CA THR A 190 -22.05 7.76 -17.04
C THR A 190 -21.25 7.96 -18.34
N ALA A 191 -20.99 9.20 -18.74
CA ALA A 191 -20.19 9.50 -19.93
C ALA A 191 -18.75 8.93 -19.84
N THR A 192 -18.10 9.04 -18.68
CA THR A 192 -16.75 8.49 -18.50
C THR A 192 -16.77 6.98 -18.36
N GLN A 193 -17.80 6.40 -17.74
CA GLN A 193 -17.98 4.94 -17.71
C GLN A 193 -18.18 4.37 -19.11
N GLN A 194 -18.97 5.02 -19.97
CA GLN A 194 -19.16 4.62 -21.37
C GLN A 194 -17.86 4.71 -22.17
N MET A 195 -17.10 5.79 -22.01
CA MET A 195 -15.77 5.93 -22.63
C MET A 195 -14.83 4.81 -22.19
N HIS A 196 -14.77 4.51 -20.89
CA HIS A 196 -13.93 3.42 -20.37
C HIS A 196 -14.42 2.04 -20.83
N LEU A 197 -15.73 1.82 -20.95
CA LEU A 197 -16.29 0.60 -21.50
C LEU A 197 -15.85 0.41 -22.94
N GLN A 198 -15.97 1.44 -23.78
CA GLN A 198 -15.52 1.37 -25.17
C GLN A 198 -14.02 1.07 -25.27
N GLN A 199 -13.21 1.76 -24.46
CA GLN A 199 -11.78 1.51 -24.41
C GLN A 199 -11.46 0.09 -23.91
N THR A 200 -12.24 -0.45 -22.97
CA THR A 200 -12.10 -1.83 -22.50
C THR A 200 -12.39 -2.82 -23.62
N ILE A 201 -13.45 -2.61 -24.40
CA ILE A 201 -13.80 -3.44 -25.57
C ILE A 201 -12.64 -3.45 -26.57
N ASP A 202 -12.16 -2.27 -26.95
CA ASP A 202 -11.07 -2.14 -27.94
C ASP A 202 -9.80 -2.84 -27.46
N LEU A 203 -9.43 -2.64 -26.19
CA LEU A 203 -8.21 -3.23 -25.63
C LEU A 203 -8.29 -4.75 -25.45
N LEU A 204 -9.46 -5.27 -25.07
CA LEU A 204 -9.69 -6.72 -24.97
C LEU A 204 -9.56 -7.42 -26.33
N LYS A 205 -10.03 -6.77 -27.42
CA LYS A 205 -9.85 -7.28 -28.79
C LYS A 205 -8.38 -7.31 -29.22
N THR A 206 -7.57 -6.40 -28.70
CA THR A 206 -6.12 -6.38 -28.95
C THR A 206 -5.32 -7.30 -28.00
N GLY A 207 -5.98 -7.97 -27.05
CA GLY A 207 -5.36 -8.97 -26.17
C GLY A 207 -4.75 -8.43 -24.88
N PHE A 208 -5.00 -7.17 -24.48
CA PHE A 208 -4.51 -6.66 -23.20
C PHE A 208 -5.34 -7.18 -22.03
N ALA A 209 -4.65 -7.76 -21.03
CA ALA A 209 -5.30 -8.29 -19.83
C ALA A 209 -5.70 -7.22 -18.81
N SER A 210 -5.15 -6.00 -18.88
CA SER A 210 -5.57 -4.85 -18.06
C SER A 210 -5.19 -3.52 -18.69
N ILE A 211 -5.78 -2.43 -18.18
CA ILE A 211 -5.44 -1.07 -18.60
C ILE A 211 -3.99 -0.70 -18.22
N GLU A 212 -3.50 -1.21 -17.09
CA GLU A 212 -2.12 -0.98 -16.62
C GLU A 212 -1.10 -1.61 -17.59
N LEU A 213 -1.33 -2.84 -18.04
CA LEU A 213 -0.45 -3.51 -19.01
C LEU A 213 -0.38 -2.76 -20.34
N TRP A 214 -1.49 -2.16 -20.78
CA TRP A 214 -1.49 -1.30 -21.96
C TRP A 214 -0.67 -0.02 -21.76
N HIS A 215 -0.79 0.65 -20.60
CA HIS A 215 0.01 1.81 -20.28
C HIS A 215 1.52 1.49 -20.20
N GLU A 216 1.88 0.35 -19.63
CA GLU A 216 3.27 -0.13 -19.61
C GLU A 216 3.81 -0.41 -21.02
N GLY A 217 3.01 -1.06 -21.87
CA GLY A 217 3.35 -1.33 -23.27
C GLY A 217 3.57 -0.03 -24.06
N LYS A 218 2.71 0.98 -23.88
CA LYS A 218 2.87 2.30 -24.50
C LYS A 218 4.16 2.99 -24.06
N LYS A 219 4.51 2.92 -22.77
CA LYS A 219 5.73 3.55 -22.26
C LYS A 219 6.99 2.96 -22.91
N ARG A 220 7.04 1.63 -23.08
CA ARG A 220 8.17 0.95 -23.75
C ARG A 220 8.28 1.24 -25.24
N ALA A 221 7.19 1.63 -25.90
CA ALA A 221 7.19 2.00 -27.32
C ALA A 221 7.65 3.45 -27.56
N VAL A 222 7.57 4.32 -26.54
CA VAL A 222 7.99 5.73 -26.61
C VAL A 222 9.47 5.92 -26.19
N GLU A 223 10.01 4.96 -25.43
CA GLU A 223 11.43 4.93 -25.01
C GLU A 223 12.36 4.22 -26.03
N LYS A 224 11.84 3.85 -27.21
CA LYS A 224 12.61 3.32 -28.36
C LYS A 224 12.62 4.34 -29.49
#